data_AF-A0A2A9CVV1-F1
#
_entry.id   AF-A0A2A9CVV1-F1
#
_cell.length_a   1.000
_cell.length_b   1.000
_cell.length_c   1.000
_cell.angle_alpha   90.00
_cell.angle_beta   90.00
_cell.angle_gamma   90.00
#
_symmetry.space_group_name_H-M   'P 1'
#
loop_
_entity.id
_entity.type
_entity.pdbx_description
1 polymer ?
#
loop_
_entity_poly.entity_id
_entity_poly.type
_entity_poly.pdbx_seq_one_letter_code
_entity_poly.pdbx_strand_id
1 'polypeptide(L)'
;MAPPGEVRELVLATAAAQELEVEVLAEPERMAGMWRSAGTVVVAGELARRVASAAPTARPGVFLVGSDAEQLAAWSAPLAAGVIQLPEGGAWLGAVLADGRSRFSGPVVAVLGGSGGVGASTLAASLAHLGAERAEASALVDVDPLGGGLDLLLGAERVSGWRWPRLEAADGRLGDLRGYLPVVDGVTVVSMARGPAFDLSREPLAAIVGALRSWHSLVVLDVGRCGGPAAREALRLAGRQLLVASASVRGVAAARQVVAEYELERAELVLRRGRGSLDSALVAEAVGLPILGEIPTDLRLVEAADSGEPPARGVRRGYRRAVDALVRRVLADADD
;
A
#
# COMPACT_ATOMS: atom_id res chain seq x y z
N MET A 1 4.26 -21.36 -17.97
CA MET A 1 4.81 -21.72 -19.29
C MET A 1 6.03 -22.58 -19.08
N ALA A 2 5.93 -23.89 -19.27
CA ALA A 2 7.04 -24.81 -19.06
C ALA A 2 6.87 -26.05 -19.95
N PRO A 3 7.94 -26.57 -20.59
CA PRO A 3 7.87 -27.88 -21.25
C PRO A 3 7.65 -28.99 -20.21
N PRO A 4 7.24 -30.21 -20.60
CA PRO A 4 7.29 -31.37 -19.72
C PRO A 4 8.69 -31.58 -19.16
N GLY A 5 8.82 -31.79 -17.84
CA GLY A 5 10.10 -31.97 -17.16
C GLY A 5 10.05 -31.58 -15.67
N GLU A 6 11.19 -31.73 -15.00
CA GLU A 6 11.34 -31.56 -13.55
C GLU A 6 10.93 -30.15 -13.06
N VAL A 7 11.34 -29.10 -13.78
CA VAL A 7 10.96 -27.71 -13.46
C VAL A 7 9.44 -27.55 -13.46
N ARG A 8 8.74 -28.13 -14.45
CA ARG A 8 7.28 -28.06 -14.53
C ARG A 8 6.63 -28.82 -13.39
N GLU A 9 7.11 -30.01 -13.08
CA GLU A 9 6.59 -30.84 -11.99
C GLU A 9 6.74 -30.13 -10.65
N LEU A 10 7.90 -29.51 -10.39
CA LEU A 10 8.14 -28.75 -9.16
C LEU A 10 7.23 -27.52 -9.05
N VAL A 11 7.04 -26.78 -10.16
CA VAL A 11 6.12 -25.63 -10.18
C VAL A 11 4.68 -26.07 -9.93
N LEU A 12 4.23 -27.15 -10.56
CA LEU A 12 2.88 -27.69 -10.38
C LEU A 12 2.66 -28.25 -8.97
N ALA A 13 3.64 -28.95 -8.41
CA ALA A 13 3.59 -29.43 -7.03
C ALA A 13 3.51 -28.26 -6.04
N THR A 14 4.31 -27.21 -6.26
CA THR A 14 4.29 -26.00 -5.43
C THR A 14 2.95 -25.27 -5.54
N ALA A 15 2.41 -25.12 -6.75
CA ALA A 15 1.11 -24.49 -6.96
C ALA A 15 -0.05 -25.30 -6.36
N ALA A 16 0.00 -26.63 -6.46
CA ALA A 16 -0.98 -27.52 -5.83
C ALA A 16 -0.96 -27.40 -4.31
N ALA A 17 0.23 -27.27 -3.70
CA ALA A 17 0.37 -27.02 -2.26
C ALA A 17 -0.23 -25.68 -1.81
N GLN A 18 -0.44 -24.73 -2.73
CA GLN A 18 -1.10 -23.44 -2.49
C GLN A 18 -2.57 -23.41 -2.94
N GLU A 19 -3.14 -24.55 -3.37
CA GLU A 19 -4.50 -24.69 -3.89
C GLU A 19 -4.81 -23.75 -5.07
N LEU A 20 -3.83 -23.57 -5.97
CA LEU A 20 -3.97 -22.71 -7.14
C LEU A 20 -4.47 -23.47 -8.37
N GLU A 21 -5.38 -22.84 -9.12
CA GLU A 21 -5.67 -23.26 -10.49
C GLU A 21 -4.50 -22.84 -11.40
N VAL A 22 -3.91 -23.82 -12.10
CA VAL A 22 -2.76 -23.58 -12.98
C VAL A 22 -3.12 -23.94 -14.41
N GLU A 23 -2.96 -22.98 -15.30
CA GLU A 23 -3.04 -23.22 -16.74
C GLU A 23 -1.63 -23.32 -17.34
N VAL A 24 -1.33 -24.45 -17.97
CA VAL A 24 0.00 -24.72 -18.51
C VAL A 24 0.01 -24.53 -20.02
N LEU A 25 0.80 -23.55 -20.47
CA LEU A 25 1.11 -23.33 -21.88
C LEU A 25 2.50 -23.88 -22.24
N ALA A 26 2.56 -24.68 -23.30
CA ALA A 26 3.80 -25.15 -23.93
C ALA A 26 4.18 -24.32 -25.17
N GLU A 27 3.21 -23.61 -25.76
CA GLU A 27 3.35 -22.79 -26.97
C GLU A 27 3.20 -21.31 -26.61
N PRO A 28 4.30 -20.52 -26.54
CA PRO A 28 4.25 -19.08 -26.27
C PRO A 28 3.37 -18.28 -27.22
N GLU A 29 3.15 -18.79 -28.43
CA GLU A 29 2.32 -18.15 -29.46
C GLU A 29 0.85 -18.00 -29.02
N ARG A 30 0.41 -18.82 -28.04
CA ARG A 30 -0.95 -18.75 -27.48
C ARG A 30 -1.05 -17.91 -26.20
N MET A 31 0.04 -17.30 -25.74
CA MET A 31 0.08 -16.67 -24.41
C MET A 31 -0.66 -15.33 -24.32
N ALA A 32 -0.90 -14.62 -25.43
CA ALA A 32 -1.31 -13.21 -25.41
C ALA A 32 -2.60 -12.91 -24.59
N GLY A 33 -3.57 -13.84 -24.58
CA GLY A 33 -4.77 -13.72 -23.76
C GLY A 33 -4.46 -13.91 -22.27
N MET A 34 -3.89 -15.06 -21.94
CA MET A 34 -3.61 -15.46 -20.55
C MET A 34 -2.52 -14.62 -19.88
N TRP A 35 -1.53 -14.14 -20.64
CA TRP A 35 -0.44 -13.30 -20.13
C TRP A 35 -0.98 -12.03 -19.47
N ARG A 36 -2.04 -11.45 -20.05
CA ARG A 36 -2.68 -10.24 -19.53
C ARG A 36 -3.56 -10.53 -18.31
N SER A 37 -4.26 -11.66 -18.28
CA SER A 37 -5.21 -11.98 -17.21
C SER A 37 -4.63 -12.76 -16.02
N ALA A 38 -3.45 -13.39 -16.16
CA ALA A 38 -2.86 -14.20 -15.09
C ALA A 38 -2.46 -13.37 -13.86
N GLY A 39 -2.67 -13.88 -12.65
CA GLY A 39 -2.18 -13.22 -11.42
C GLY A 39 -0.66 -13.31 -11.27
N THR A 40 -0.07 -14.42 -11.69
CA THR A 40 1.38 -14.64 -11.72
C THR A 40 1.74 -15.46 -12.95
N VAL A 41 2.83 -15.07 -13.62
CA VAL A 41 3.34 -15.76 -14.80
C VAL A 41 4.68 -16.39 -14.46
N VAL A 42 4.73 -17.72 -14.49
CA VAL A 42 5.97 -18.49 -14.33
C VAL A 42 6.43 -18.98 -15.71
N VAL A 43 7.66 -18.67 -16.09
CA VAL A 43 8.26 -19.04 -17.38
C VAL A 43 9.51 -19.88 -17.12
N ALA A 44 9.54 -21.10 -17.65
CA ALA A 44 10.72 -21.95 -17.58
C ALA A 44 11.85 -21.37 -18.46
N GLY A 45 13.09 -21.46 -18.00
CA GLY A 45 14.28 -20.92 -18.68
C GLY A 45 14.40 -21.36 -20.14
N GLU A 46 13.99 -22.60 -20.44
CA GLU A 46 14.00 -23.20 -21.77
C GLU A 46 13.05 -22.49 -22.75
N LEU A 47 12.00 -21.84 -22.24
CA LEU A 47 11.05 -21.07 -23.03
C LEU A 47 11.33 -19.57 -23.03
N ALA A 48 12.22 -19.07 -22.16
CA ALA A 48 12.44 -17.64 -21.94
C ALA A 48 12.75 -16.87 -23.24
N ARG A 49 13.64 -17.42 -24.09
CA ARG A 49 13.97 -16.84 -25.40
C ARG A 49 12.75 -16.72 -26.32
N ARG A 50 11.90 -17.76 -26.37
CA ARG A 50 10.70 -17.78 -27.22
C ARG A 50 9.65 -16.80 -26.72
N VAL A 51 9.47 -16.72 -25.41
CA VAL A 51 8.59 -15.74 -24.77
C VAL A 51 9.07 -14.33 -25.07
N ALA A 52 10.36 -14.04 -24.90
CA ALA A 52 10.93 -12.73 -25.19
C ALA A 52 10.77 -12.35 -26.67
N SER A 53 10.95 -13.31 -27.58
CA SER A 53 10.78 -13.10 -29.03
C SER A 53 9.33 -12.76 -29.43
N ALA A 54 8.36 -13.20 -28.65
CA ALA A 54 6.95 -12.87 -28.84
C ALA A 54 6.56 -11.48 -28.28
N ALA A 55 7.52 -10.76 -27.68
CA ALA A 55 7.39 -9.38 -27.20
C ALA A 55 6.11 -9.12 -26.38
N PRO A 56 5.89 -9.85 -25.26
CA PRO A 56 4.74 -9.61 -24.41
C PRO A 56 4.77 -8.20 -23.80
N THR A 57 3.59 -7.67 -23.47
CA THR A 57 3.47 -6.47 -22.67
C THR A 57 4.15 -6.68 -21.31
N ALA A 58 5.07 -5.76 -20.96
CA ALA A 58 5.75 -5.78 -19.67
C ALA A 58 4.73 -5.66 -18.53
N ARG A 59 4.91 -6.46 -17.48
CA ARG A 59 4.01 -6.48 -16.33
C ARG A 59 4.73 -6.97 -15.07
N PRO A 60 4.28 -6.58 -13.87
CA PRO A 60 4.74 -7.20 -12.64
C PRO A 60 4.24 -8.64 -12.53
N GLY A 61 4.88 -9.43 -11.66
CA GLY A 61 4.49 -10.81 -11.38
C GLY A 61 4.94 -11.83 -12.43
N VAL A 62 6.00 -11.53 -13.19
CA VAL A 62 6.64 -12.49 -14.10
C VAL A 62 7.89 -13.05 -13.44
N PHE A 63 8.02 -14.38 -13.43
CA PHE A 63 9.14 -15.09 -12.83
C PHE A 63 9.72 -16.11 -13.81
N LEU A 64 11.03 -16.04 -14.02
CA LEU A 64 11.82 -17.05 -14.72
C LEU A 64 12.24 -18.14 -13.72
N VAL A 65 12.00 -19.40 -14.07
CA VAL A 65 12.35 -20.56 -13.25
C VAL A 65 13.19 -21.57 -14.03
N GLY A 66 14.15 -22.22 -13.39
CA GLY A 66 14.99 -23.24 -14.02
C GLY A 66 16.23 -23.54 -13.19
N SER A 67 17.01 -24.53 -13.60
CA SER A 67 18.24 -24.93 -12.89
C SER A 67 19.48 -24.13 -13.31
N ASP A 68 19.47 -23.50 -14.49
CA ASP A 68 20.60 -22.75 -15.05
C ASP A 68 20.50 -21.25 -14.75
N ALA A 69 21.26 -20.78 -13.76
CA ALA A 69 21.28 -19.37 -13.35
C ALA A 69 21.68 -18.41 -14.47
N GLU A 70 22.64 -18.79 -15.31
CA GLU A 70 23.18 -17.94 -16.37
C GLU A 70 22.13 -17.74 -17.47
N GLN A 71 21.44 -18.82 -17.83
CA GLN A 71 20.31 -18.77 -18.75
C GLN A 71 19.19 -17.87 -18.20
N LEU A 72 18.80 -18.02 -16.93
CA LEU A 72 17.74 -17.21 -16.34
C LEU A 72 18.12 -15.72 -16.28
N ALA A 73 19.36 -15.41 -15.89
CA ALA A 73 19.87 -14.04 -15.83
C ALA A 73 19.86 -13.35 -17.20
N ALA A 74 20.23 -14.07 -18.27
CA ALA A 74 20.24 -13.53 -19.63
C ALA A 74 18.86 -13.03 -20.10
N TRP A 75 17.77 -13.59 -19.55
CA TRP A 75 16.40 -13.24 -19.96
C TRP A 75 15.60 -12.46 -18.92
N SER A 76 16.14 -12.24 -17.71
CA SER A 76 15.49 -11.46 -16.65
C SER A 76 15.16 -10.03 -17.11
N ALA A 77 16.15 -9.31 -17.65
CA ALA A 77 15.96 -7.93 -18.10
C ALA A 77 15.03 -7.82 -19.33
N PRO A 78 15.20 -8.62 -20.43
CA PRO A 78 14.28 -8.59 -21.57
C PRO A 78 12.81 -8.86 -21.23
N LEU A 79 12.53 -9.64 -20.17
CA LEU A 79 11.17 -9.97 -19.75
C LEU A 79 10.69 -9.16 -18.55
N ALA A 80 11.51 -8.27 -18.00
CA ALA A 80 11.29 -7.61 -16.71
C ALA A 80 10.87 -8.61 -15.59
N ALA A 81 11.52 -9.78 -15.57
CA ALA A 81 11.13 -10.92 -14.76
C ALA A 81 12.08 -11.14 -13.57
N GLY A 82 11.52 -11.49 -12.41
CA GLY A 82 12.30 -12.03 -11.30
C GLY A 82 12.85 -13.41 -11.65
N VAL A 83 14.01 -13.79 -11.11
CA VAL A 83 14.63 -15.10 -11.37
C VAL A 83 14.53 -15.96 -10.13
N ILE A 84 14.05 -17.20 -10.25
CA ILE A 84 14.00 -18.19 -9.17
C ILE A 84 14.68 -19.46 -9.67
N GLN A 85 15.90 -19.72 -9.21
CA GLN A 85 16.58 -20.97 -9.54
C GLN A 85 15.90 -22.14 -8.81
N LEU A 86 15.69 -23.26 -9.49
CA LEU A 86 15.09 -24.47 -8.94
C LEU A 86 16.06 -25.65 -9.08
N PRO A 87 16.11 -26.57 -8.09
CA PRO A 87 15.17 -26.71 -6.98
C PRO A 87 15.42 -25.79 -5.76
N GLU A 88 16.56 -25.09 -5.69
CA GLU A 88 17.00 -24.38 -4.47
C GLU A 88 16.03 -23.28 -4.02
N GLY A 89 15.38 -22.60 -4.97
CA GLY A 89 14.41 -21.53 -4.74
C GLY A 89 12.96 -22.01 -4.55
N GLY A 90 12.71 -23.31 -4.33
CA GLY A 90 11.35 -23.86 -4.22
C GLY A 90 10.50 -23.20 -3.12
N ALA A 91 11.09 -22.91 -1.95
CA ALA A 91 10.39 -22.19 -0.87
C ALA A 91 9.98 -20.76 -1.30
N TRP A 92 10.85 -20.09 -2.07
CA TRP A 92 10.58 -18.76 -2.59
C TRP A 92 9.52 -18.78 -3.69
N LEU A 93 9.52 -19.80 -4.56
CA LEU A 93 8.44 -20.05 -5.51
C LEU A 93 7.10 -20.25 -4.78
N GLY A 94 7.09 -21.00 -3.67
CA GLY A 94 5.91 -21.15 -2.81
C GLY A 94 5.39 -19.82 -2.29
N ALA A 95 6.27 -18.97 -1.77
CA ALA A 95 5.91 -17.63 -1.31
C ALA A 95 5.37 -16.74 -2.45
N VAL A 96 5.99 -16.80 -3.65
CA VAL A 96 5.53 -16.07 -4.84
C VAL A 96 4.13 -16.51 -5.25
N LEU A 97 3.88 -17.80 -5.31
CA LEU A 97 2.61 -18.35 -5.76
C LEU A 97 1.51 -18.11 -4.72
N ALA A 98 1.82 -18.19 -3.43
CA ALA A 98 0.94 -17.80 -2.35
C ALA A 98 0.55 -16.30 -2.45
N ASP A 99 1.53 -15.45 -2.75
CA ASP A 99 1.34 -14.01 -2.97
C ASP A 99 0.56 -13.74 -4.26
N GLY A 100 0.73 -14.54 -5.32
CA GLY A 100 0.00 -14.46 -6.59
C GLY A 100 -1.52 -14.72 -6.52
N ARG A 101 -2.04 -15.15 -5.36
CA ARG A 101 -3.48 -15.13 -5.03
C ARG A 101 -4.03 -13.70 -4.90
N SER A 102 -3.13 -12.75 -4.73
CA SER A 102 -3.37 -11.31 -4.74
C SER A 102 -3.93 -10.85 -6.07
N ARG A 103 -5.26 -10.71 -6.12
CA ARG A 103 -5.96 -10.07 -7.25
C ARG A 103 -5.83 -8.54 -7.24
N PHE A 104 -5.11 -7.98 -6.26
CA PHE A 104 -5.02 -6.54 -6.05
C PHE A 104 -3.56 -6.11 -5.95
N SER A 105 -3.14 -5.14 -6.75
CA SER A 105 -2.07 -4.24 -6.33
C SER A 105 -2.77 -2.95 -5.89
N GLY A 106 -3.47 -2.99 -4.76
CA GLY A 106 -4.24 -1.85 -4.29
C GLY A 106 -3.36 -0.60 -4.22
N PRO A 107 -3.83 0.60 -4.62
CA PRO A 107 -3.05 1.81 -4.45
C PRO A 107 -2.57 2.00 -3.00
N VAL A 108 -1.32 2.44 -2.85
CA VAL A 108 -0.77 2.88 -1.58
C VAL A 108 -0.80 4.40 -1.54
N VAL A 109 -1.42 4.95 -0.50
CA VAL A 109 -1.52 6.39 -0.28
C VAL A 109 -0.87 6.76 1.04
N ALA A 110 0.13 7.64 1.00
CA ALA A 110 0.72 8.22 2.19
C ALA A 110 0.00 9.51 2.58
N VAL A 111 -0.32 9.69 3.85
CA VAL A 111 -0.98 10.88 4.40
C VAL A 111 -0.06 11.53 5.43
N LEU A 112 0.24 12.81 5.23
CA LEU A 112 1.16 13.59 6.05
C LEU A 112 0.49 14.86 6.56
N GLY A 113 0.83 15.26 7.79
CA GLY A 113 0.38 16.52 8.35
C GLY A 113 1.36 17.65 8.07
N GLY A 114 0.92 18.70 7.36
CA GLY A 114 1.67 19.95 7.21
C GLY A 114 1.83 20.72 8.53
N SER A 115 1.03 20.39 9.55
CA SER A 115 1.17 20.93 10.91
C SER A 115 0.58 19.94 11.93
N GLY A 116 1.01 20.04 13.19
CA GLY A 116 0.43 19.22 14.28
C GLY A 116 -1.06 19.50 14.45
N GLY A 117 -1.86 18.46 14.66
CA GLY A 117 -3.31 18.59 14.88
C GLY A 117 -4.13 19.04 13.66
N VAL A 118 -3.57 18.96 12.45
CA VAL A 118 -4.28 19.33 11.21
C VAL A 118 -5.34 18.30 10.79
N GLY A 119 -5.28 17.08 11.34
CA GLY A 119 -6.20 15.98 11.05
C GLY A 119 -5.69 14.97 10.02
N ALA A 120 -4.37 14.79 9.90
CA ALA A 120 -3.77 13.80 8.99
C ALA A 120 -4.22 12.37 9.32
N SER A 121 -4.01 11.93 10.56
CA SER A 121 -4.46 10.62 11.05
C SER A 121 -5.98 10.41 10.91
N THR A 122 -6.77 11.47 11.19
CA THR A 122 -8.22 11.45 11.02
C THR A 122 -8.62 11.27 9.55
N LEU A 123 -7.94 11.96 8.63
CA LEU A 123 -8.15 11.79 7.20
C LEU A 123 -7.73 10.39 6.74
N ALA A 124 -6.57 9.90 7.20
CA ALA A 124 -6.07 8.56 6.87
C ALA A 124 -7.07 7.47 7.27
N ALA A 125 -7.56 7.53 8.51
CA ALA A 125 -8.61 6.63 9.00
C ALA A 125 -9.92 6.75 8.20
N SER A 126 -10.31 7.97 7.82
CA SER A 126 -11.53 8.20 7.03
C SER A 126 -11.40 7.69 5.59
N LEU A 127 -10.22 7.84 4.97
CA LEU A 127 -9.92 7.32 3.63
C LEU A 127 -9.97 5.79 3.63
N ALA A 128 -9.33 5.15 4.61
CA ALA A 128 -9.36 3.70 4.75
C ALA A 128 -10.80 3.21 4.93
N HIS A 129 -11.54 3.76 5.88
CA HIS A 129 -12.93 3.34 6.14
C HIS A 129 -13.85 3.50 4.92
N LEU A 130 -13.87 4.69 4.29
CA LEU A 130 -14.71 4.91 3.10
C LEU A 130 -14.17 4.17 1.85
N GLY A 131 -12.91 3.77 1.85
CA GLY A 131 -12.31 2.87 0.87
C GLY A 131 -12.80 1.43 1.05
N ALA A 132 -12.84 0.93 2.30
CA ALA A 132 -13.38 -0.39 2.62
C ALA A 132 -14.87 -0.50 2.25
N GLU A 133 -15.67 0.54 2.50
CA GLU A 133 -17.08 0.59 2.06
C GLU A 133 -17.24 0.46 0.53
N ARG A 134 -16.22 0.85 -0.25
CA ARG A 134 -16.27 0.88 -1.72
C ARG A 134 -15.69 -0.36 -2.40
N ALA A 135 -14.58 -0.85 -1.88
CA ALA A 135 -13.70 -1.75 -2.60
C ALA A 135 -13.34 -2.99 -1.77
N GLU A 136 -14.30 -3.46 -0.98
CA GLU A 136 -14.33 -4.71 -0.20
C GLU A 136 -13.34 -4.84 0.96
N ALA A 137 -12.12 -4.29 0.89
CA ALA A 137 -11.14 -4.32 1.98
C ALA A 137 -10.08 -3.21 1.86
N SER A 138 -9.85 -2.45 2.94
CA SER A 138 -8.74 -1.49 3.02
C SER A 138 -7.82 -1.80 4.21
N ALA A 139 -6.58 -1.32 4.14
CA ALA A 139 -5.65 -1.34 5.26
C ALA A 139 -5.23 0.07 5.67
N LEU A 140 -5.03 0.27 6.96
CA LEU A 140 -4.48 1.47 7.56
C LEU A 140 -3.22 1.13 8.36
N VAL A 141 -2.11 1.76 8.00
CA VAL A 141 -0.80 1.53 8.61
C VAL A 141 -0.34 2.79 9.32
N ASP A 142 -0.14 2.69 10.62
CA ASP A 142 0.44 3.72 11.47
C ASP A 142 1.96 3.73 11.29
N VAL A 143 2.55 4.83 10.86
CA VAL A 143 4.00 4.97 10.68
C VAL A 143 4.54 6.05 11.63
N ASP A 144 3.77 6.47 12.64
CA ASP A 144 4.18 7.46 13.64
C ASP A 144 4.42 6.82 15.02
N PRO A 145 5.67 6.46 15.36
CA PRO A 145 5.99 5.89 16.66
C PRO A 145 5.62 6.79 17.84
N LEU A 146 5.43 8.09 17.62
CA LEU A 146 5.09 9.06 18.67
C LEU A 146 3.58 9.38 18.73
N GLY A 147 2.76 8.82 17.83
CA GLY A 147 1.34 9.13 17.66
C GLY A 147 0.39 8.51 18.70
N GLY A 148 0.88 7.64 19.59
CA GLY A 148 0.08 6.95 20.62
C GLY A 148 -0.69 5.70 20.13
N GLY A 149 -0.67 5.45 18.82
CA GLY A 149 -1.29 4.31 18.15
C GLY A 149 -2.65 4.64 17.54
N LEU A 150 -2.77 4.41 16.23
CA LEU A 150 -4.04 4.57 15.49
C LEU A 150 -5.19 3.69 15.98
N ASP A 151 -4.90 2.63 16.72
CA ASP A 151 -5.95 1.81 17.31
C ASP A 151 -6.79 2.57 18.35
N LEU A 152 -6.25 3.58 19.03
CA LEU A 152 -7.07 4.44 19.90
C LEU A 152 -8.05 5.30 19.09
N LEU A 153 -7.62 5.86 17.95
CA LEU A 153 -8.48 6.65 17.07
C LEU A 153 -9.65 5.82 16.51
N LEU A 154 -9.44 4.52 16.34
CA LEU A 154 -10.43 3.59 15.81
C LEU A 154 -11.23 2.83 16.89
N GLY A 155 -10.92 3.01 18.18
CA GLY A 155 -11.52 2.22 19.27
C GLY A 155 -11.14 0.73 19.20
N ALA A 156 -9.98 0.44 18.62
CA ALA A 156 -9.45 -0.89 18.37
C ALA A 156 -8.46 -1.36 19.45
N GLU A 157 -8.23 -0.58 20.51
CA GLU A 157 -7.20 -0.84 21.53
C GLU A 157 -7.45 -2.13 22.33
N ARG A 158 -8.71 -2.59 22.36
CA ARG A 158 -9.10 -3.88 22.95
C ARG A 158 -9.24 -5.01 21.93
N VAL A 159 -9.12 -4.72 20.63
CA VAL A 159 -9.22 -5.73 19.57
C VAL A 159 -7.91 -6.52 19.51
N SER A 160 -8.04 -7.85 19.66
CA SER A 160 -6.92 -8.78 19.58
C SER A 160 -6.28 -8.75 18.19
N GLY A 161 -4.96 -8.82 18.16
CA GLY A 161 -4.20 -8.86 16.91
C GLY A 161 -2.80 -8.28 17.11
N TRP A 162 -1.94 -8.50 16.13
CA TRP A 162 -0.55 -8.05 16.15
C TRP A 162 -0.48 -6.54 15.93
N ARG A 163 0.49 -5.92 16.60
CA ARG A 163 0.89 -4.51 16.47
C ARG A 163 2.38 -4.45 16.14
N TRP A 164 2.90 -3.28 15.82
CA TRP A 164 4.29 -3.10 15.38
C TRP A 164 5.38 -3.87 16.15
N PRO A 165 5.41 -3.92 17.50
CA PRO A 165 6.45 -4.68 18.20
C PRO A 165 6.48 -6.18 17.89
N ARG A 166 5.36 -6.75 17.41
CA ARG A 166 5.28 -8.16 16.99
C ARG A 166 5.59 -8.35 15.50
N LEU A 167 5.69 -7.25 14.76
CA LEU A 167 5.98 -7.19 13.33
C LEU A 167 7.41 -6.69 13.06
N GLU A 168 8.16 -6.33 14.09
CA GLU A 168 9.51 -5.75 14.00
C GLU A 168 10.51 -6.65 13.25
N ALA A 169 10.44 -7.96 13.49
CA ALA A 169 11.31 -8.94 12.83
C ALA A 169 10.83 -9.31 11.42
N ALA A 170 9.82 -8.62 10.89
CA ALA A 170 9.40 -8.82 9.51
C ALA A 170 10.49 -8.34 8.55
N ASP A 171 11.02 -9.26 7.76
CA ASP A 171 11.92 -8.99 6.65
C ASP A 171 11.49 -9.84 5.44
N GLY A 172 11.84 -9.40 4.24
CA GLY A 172 11.49 -10.06 2.99
C GLY A 172 10.00 -10.00 2.66
N ARG A 173 9.48 -11.04 1.99
CA ARG A 173 8.06 -11.12 1.62
C ARG A 173 7.26 -11.88 2.66
N LEU A 174 6.27 -11.21 3.22
CA LEU A 174 5.29 -11.81 4.14
C LEU A 174 4.10 -12.38 3.36
N GLY A 175 3.51 -13.46 3.87
CA GLY A 175 2.25 -14.02 3.36
C GLY A 175 1.02 -13.26 3.85
N ASP A 176 -0.15 -13.90 3.82
CA ASP A 176 -1.41 -13.31 4.26
C ASP A 176 -1.41 -12.96 5.76
N LEU A 177 -1.60 -11.67 6.07
CA LEU A 177 -1.62 -11.13 7.43
C LEU A 177 -3.03 -10.90 7.98
N ARG A 178 -4.09 -11.08 7.19
CA ARG A 178 -5.47 -10.70 7.57
C ARG A 178 -5.98 -11.41 8.82
N GLY A 179 -5.53 -12.64 9.08
CA GLY A 179 -5.90 -13.40 10.29
C GLY A 179 -5.15 -12.99 11.56
N TYR A 180 -4.10 -12.18 11.45
CA TYR A 180 -3.24 -11.79 12.57
C TYR A 180 -3.46 -10.34 13.00
N LEU A 181 -4.03 -9.52 12.12
CA LEU A 181 -4.18 -8.08 12.34
C LEU A 181 -5.60 -7.74 12.84
N PRO A 182 -5.74 -6.70 13.67
CA PRO A 182 -7.05 -6.15 14.02
C PRO A 182 -7.81 -5.68 12.79
N VAL A 183 -9.12 -5.89 12.79
CA VAL A 183 -10.04 -5.35 11.80
C VAL A 183 -11.13 -4.54 12.49
N VAL A 184 -11.32 -3.30 12.06
CA VAL A 184 -12.40 -2.42 12.53
C VAL A 184 -13.13 -1.86 11.33
N ASP A 185 -14.44 -2.11 11.25
CA ASP A 185 -15.30 -1.64 10.17
C ASP A 185 -14.76 -1.92 8.75
N GLY A 186 -14.23 -3.13 8.55
CA GLY A 186 -13.66 -3.54 7.27
C GLY A 186 -12.28 -2.95 6.97
N VAL A 187 -11.67 -2.24 7.93
CA VAL A 187 -10.30 -1.72 7.85
C VAL A 187 -9.36 -2.62 8.64
N THR A 188 -8.38 -3.23 7.96
CA THR A 188 -7.26 -3.93 8.61
C THR A 188 -6.27 -2.89 9.16
N VAL A 189 -5.91 -2.98 10.44
CA VAL A 189 -5.13 -1.94 11.12
C VAL A 189 -3.77 -2.48 11.56
N VAL A 190 -2.70 -1.82 11.10
CA VAL A 190 -1.35 -2.00 11.66
C VAL A 190 -1.05 -0.76 12.49
N SER A 191 -1.24 -0.82 13.80
CA SER A 191 -1.00 0.32 14.70
C SER A 191 0.28 0.19 15.50
N MET A 192 0.81 1.33 15.97
CA MET A 192 1.81 1.34 17.02
C MET A 192 1.24 0.74 18.30
N ALA A 193 2.11 0.13 19.11
CA ALA A 193 1.76 -0.30 20.45
C ALA A 193 2.28 0.71 21.48
N ARG A 194 1.65 0.75 22.64
CA ARG A 194 2.16 1.47 23.80
C ARG A 194 3.19 0.61 24.51
N GLY A 195 4.33 1.20 24.86
CA GLY A 195 5.41 0.46 25.48
C GLY A 195 6.76 1.14 25.27
N PRO A 196 7.87 0.37 25.30
CA PRO A 196 9.20 0.92 25.07
C PRO A 196 9.30 1.61 23.70
N ALA A 197 10.28 2.49 23.57
CA ALA A 197 10.57 3.15 22.31
C ALA A 197 10.76 2.11 21.20
N PHE A 198 10.06 2.30 20.10
CA PHE A 198 10.09 1.44 18.93
C PHE A 198 10.67 2.22 17.76
N ASP A 199 11.77 1.72 17.19
CA ASP A 199 12.39 2.30 16.00
C ASP A 199 11.91 1.54 14.77
N LEU A 200 10.92 2.12 14.08
CA LEU A 200 10.41 1.53 12.86
C LEU A 200 11.44 1.72 11.74
N SER A 201 12.05 0.63 11.29
CA SER A 201 12.98 0.63 10.15
C SER A 201 12.24 0.50 8.81
N ARG A 202 13.00 0.57 7.70
CA ARG A 202 12.43 0.57 6.34
C ARG A 202 11.93 -0.80 5.93
N GLU A 203 12.65 -1.84 6.33
CA GLU A 203 12.48 -3.22 5.86
C GLU A 203 11.16 -3.82 6.37
N PRO A 204 10.80 -3.73 7.67
CA PRO A 204 9.51 -4.20 8.17
C PRO A 204 8.35 -3.42 7.57
N LEU A 205 8.50 -2.11 7.37
CA LEU A 205 7.49 -1.30 6.72
C LEU A 205 7.24 -1.76 5.27
N ALA A 206 8.30 -1.93 4.49
CA ALA A 206 8.20 -2.40 3.11
C ALA A 206 7.58 -3.80 3.02
N ALA A 207 7.97 -4.72 3.92
CA ALA A 207 7.44 -6.07 3.98
C ALA A 207 5.93 -6.09 4.31
N ILE A 208 5.51 -5.31 5.32
CA ILE A 208 4.11 -5.20 5.73
C ILE A 208 3.26 -4.53 4.66
N VAL A 209 3.71 -3.42 4.09
CA VAL A 209 2.98 -2.74 3.01
C VAL A 209 2.86 -3.64 1.79
N GLY A 210 3.94 -4.36 1.42
CA GLY A 210 3.92 -5.32 0.33
C GLY A 210 2.84 -6.40 0.51
N ALA A 211 2.77 -7.01 1.69
CA ALA A 211 1.76 -8.00 2.00
C ALA A 211 0.35 -7.41 2.07
N LEU A 212 0.16 -6.25 2.69
CA LEU A 212 -1.19 -5.64 2.76
C LEU A 212 -1.71 -5.28 1.37
N ARG A 213 -0.86 -4.76 0.50
CA ARG A 213 -1.25 -4.34 -0.85
C ARG A 213 -1.73 -5.49 -1.72
N SER A 214 -1.34 -6.71 -1.38
CA SER A 214 -1.69 -7.92 -2.10
C SER A 214 -3.09 -8.47 -1.75
N TRP A 215 -3.67 -7.99 -0.63
CA TRP A 215 -5.00 -8.44 -0.17
C TRP A 215 -6.03 -7.32 0.01
N HIS A 216 -5.63 -6.06 -0.15
CA HIS A 216 -6.49 -4.90 0.06
C HIS A 216 -6.54 -4.06 -1.22
N SER A 217 -7.70 -3.50 -1.50
CA SER A 217 -7.92 -2.59 -2.64
C SER A 217 -7.41 -1.18 -2.38
N LEU A 218 -7.06 -0.85 -1.14
CA LEU A 218 -6.45 0.42 -0.74
C LEU A 218 -5.60 0.21 0.51
N VAL A 219 -4.37 0.71 0.49
CA VAL A 219 -3.50 0.77 1.66
C VAL A 219 -3.21 2.23 1.97
N VAL A 220 -3.63 2.71 3.14
CA VAL A 220 -3.38 4.07 3.60
C VAL A 220 -2.28 4.05 4.66
N LEU A 221 -1.22 4.83 4.45
CA LEU A 221 -0.13 5.02 5.41
C LEU A 221 -0.34 6.35 6.12
N ASP A 222 -0.58 6.33 7.42
CA ASP A 222 -0.47 7.52 8.26
C ASP A 222 1.00 7.72 8.62
N VAL A 223 1.66 8.65 7.93
CA VAL A 223 3.11 8.85 8.07
C VAL A 223 3.46 9.57 9.38
N GLY A 224 2.48 10.24 9.98
CA GLY A 224 2.74 11.19 11.05
C GLY A 224 3.59 12.37 10.58
N ARG A 225 4.37 12.94 11.50
CA ARG A 225 5.31 14.03 11.23
C ARG A 225 6.73 13.74 11.72
N CYS A 226 6.91 12.63 12.42
CA CYS A 226 8.19 12.23 12.96
C CYS A 226 9.10 11.80 11.81
N GLY A 227 10.12 12.61 11.54
CA GLY A 227 11.13 12.30 10.54
C GLY A 227 11.82 10.97 10.84
N GLY A 228 12.38 10.34 9.80
CA GLY A 228 13.12 9.10 9.97
C GLY A 228 13.11 8.22 8.72
N PRO A 229 13.77 7.05 8.79
CA PRO A 229 13.82 6.10 7.70
C PRO A 229 12.42 5.60 7.27
N ALA A 230 11.55 5.25 8.22
CA ALA A 230 10.20 4.77 7.94
C ALA A 230 9.30 5.81 7.26
N ALA A 231 9.35 7.08 7.68
CA ALA A 231 8.55 8.13 7.05
C ALA A 231 8.95 8.33 5.57
N ARG A 232 10.26 8.35 5.27
CA ARG A 232 10.75 8.43 3.88
C ARG A 232 10.41 7.18 3.07
N GLU A 233 10.42 6.02 3.71
CA GLU A 233 10.05 4.77 3.07
C GLU A 233 8.55 4.70 2.76
N ALA A 234 7.68 5.16 3.67
CA ALA A 234 6.25 5.29 3.42
C ALA A 234 5.95 6.17 2.19
N LEU A 235 6.64 7.31 2.09
CA LEU A 235 6.57 8.20 0.93
C LEU A 235 7.05 7.53 -0.37
N ARG A 236 8.11 6.72 -0.29
CA ARG A 236 8.67 5.97 -1.43
C ARG A 236 7.74 4.86 -1.91
N LEU A 237 7.08 4.16 -0.99
CA LEU A 237 6.14 3.06 -1.28
C LEU A 237 4.79 3.56 -1.81
N ALA A 238 4.42 4.80 -1.51
CA ALA A 238 3.15 5.37 -1.90
C ALA A 238 3.13 5.84 -3.35
N GLY A 239 2.10 5.41 -4.09
CA GLY A 239 1.80 5.92 -5.43
C GLY A 239 1.21 7.34 -5.39
N ARG A 240 0.57 7.71 -4.27
CA ARG A 240 0.09 9.08 -4.00
C ARG A 240 0.49 9.55 -2.61
N GLN A 241 0.84 10.83 -2.52
CA GLN A 241 1.24 11.47 -1.27
C GLN A 241 0.31 12.64 -1.00
N LEU A 242 -0.39 12.61 0.13
CA LEU A 242 -1.35 13.64 0.52
C LEU A 242 -0.78 14.47 1.67
N LEU A 243 -0.61 15.77 1.43
CA LEU A 243 -0.22 16.71 2.48
C LEU A 243 -1.46 17.45 2.99
N VAL A 244 -1.84 17.15 4.23
CA VAL A 244 -2.98 17.80 4.90
C VAL A 244 -2.52 19.12 5.48
N ALA A 245 -3.11 20.23 5.03
CA ALA A 245 -2.77 21.57 5.48
C ALA A 245 -4.02 22.33 5.93
N SER A 246 -3.89 23.16 6.96
CA SER A 246 -4.96 24.14 7.25
C SER A 246 -4.80 25.32 6.30
N ALA A 247 -5.92 25.81 5.75
CA ALA A 247 -5.93 27.00 4.90
C ALA A 247 -5.80 28.29 5.74
N SER A 248 -4.70 28.41 6.49
CA SER A 248 -4.36 29.54 7.36
C SER A 248 -2.89 29.92 7.16
N VAL A 249 -2.50 31.16 7.48
CA VAL A 249 -1.11 31.63 7.28
C VAL A 249 -0.09 30.72 7.98
N ARG A 250 -0.33 30.38 9.25
CA ARG A 250 0.55 29.48 10.01
C ARG A 250 0.53 28.06 9.45
N GLY A 251 -0.63 27.58 9.01
CA GLY A 251 -0.78 26.27 8.38
C GLY A 251 0.03 26.15 7.09
N VAL A 252 -0.05 27.16 6.24
CA VAL A 252 0.72 27.27 4.99
C VAL A 252 2.21 27.32 5.29
N ALA A 253 2.64 28.17 6.22
CA ALA A 253 4.05 28.28 6.59
C ALA A 253 4.61 26.95 7.12
N ALA A 254 3.86 26.23 7.96
CA ALA A 254 4.24 24.92 8.46
C ALA A 254 4.26 23.85 7.36
N ALA A 255 3.25 23.84 6.47
CA ALA A 255 3.20 22.90 5.35
C ALA A 255 4.41 23.06 4.42
N ARG A 256 4.86 24.29 4.15
CA ARG A 256 6.08 24.55 3.37
C ARG A 256 7.34 23.96 4.01
N GLN A 257 7.44 23.97 5.34
CA GLN A 257 8.58 23.33 6.02
C GLN A 257 8.53 21.81 5.86
N VAL A 258 7.35 21.20 5.90
CA VAL A 258 7.20 19.76 5.65
C VAL A 258 7.53 19.41 4.19
N VAL A 259 7.10 20.22 3.23
CA VAL A 259 7.48 20.05 1.81
C VAL A 259 9.00 20.08 1.64
N ALA A 260 9.68 21.03 2.28
CA ALA A 260 11.13 21.16 2.20
C ALA A 260 11.87 20.00 2.89
N GLU A 261 11.44 19.59 4.09
CA GLU A 261 12.07 18.50 4.88
C GLU A 261 12.01 17.14 4.15
N TYR A 262 10.90 16.87 3.48
CA TYR A 262 10.67 15.58 2.81
C TYR A 262 10.83 15.65 1.28
N GLU A 263 11.25 16.80 0.74
CA GLU A 263 11.43 17.03 -0.70
C GLU A 263 10.19 16.59 -1.51
N LEU A 264 9.01 17.02 -1.06
CA LEU A 264 7.73 16.58 -1.61
C LEU A 264 7.47 17.25 -2.97
N GLU A 265 7.92 16.63 -4.07
CA GLU A 265 7.70 17.15 -5.43
C GLU A 265 6.39 16.66 -6.06
N ARG A 266 5.89 15.51 -5.61
CA ARG A 266 4.73 14.81 -6.21
C ARG A 266 3.52 14.74 -5.29
N ALA A 267 3.55 15.47 -4.18
CA ALA A 267 2.46 15.48 -3.22
C ALA A 267 1.30 16.36 -3.67
N GLU A 268 0.10 16.06 -3.18
CA GLU A 268 -1.11 16.83 -3.43
C GLU A 268 -1.70 17.33 -2.11
N LEU A 269 -2.26 18.54 -2.12
CA LEU A 269 -2.83 19.17 -0.93
C LEU A 269 -4.24 18.68 -0.66
N VAL A 270 -4.49 18.34 0.61
CA VAL A 270 -5.84 18.26 1.17
C VAL A 270 -6.02 19.40 2.16
N LEU A 271 -6.83 20.39 1.78
CA LEU A 271 -7.01 21.59 2.58
C LEU A 271 -8.12 21.42 3.61
N ARG A 272 -7.78 21.56 4.88
CA ARG A 272 -8.79 21.71 5.95
C ARG A 272 -9.31 23.15 5.98
N ARG A 273 -10.59 23.31 5.66
CA ARG A 273 -11.32 24.59 5.54
C ARG A 273 -12.08 24.90 6.83
N GLY A 274 -11.92 26.11 7.34
CA GLY A 274 -12.63 26.64 8.51
C GLY A 274 -13.07 28.08 8.31
N ARG A 275 -13.53 28.72 9.40
CA ARG A 275 -13.83 30.16 9.38
C ARG A 275 -12.55 30.96 9.12
N GLY A 276 -12.62 31.92 8.20
CA GLY A 276 -11.50 32.78 7.86
C GLY A 276 -10.38 32.08 7.10
N SER A 277 -10.66 30.94 6.47
CA SER A 277 -9.65 30.28 5.63
C SER A 277 -9.24 31.15 4.45
N LEU A 278 -7.93 31.14 4.17
CA LEU A 278 -7.33 31.79 3.00
C LEU A 278 -7.94 31.28 1.70
N ASP A 279 -7.76 32.03 0.61
CA ASP A 279 -8.11 31.52 -0.71
C ASP A 279 -7.30 30.26 -1.04
N SER A 280 -7.95 29.26 -1.63
CA SER A 280 -7.32 27.96 -1.87
C SER A 280 -6.25 28.03 -2.96
N ALA A 281 -6.44 28.83 -4.02
CA ALA A 281 -5.44 28.99 -5.06
C ALA A 281 -4.17 29.67 -4.50
N LEU A 282 -4.35 30.68 -3.65
CA LEU A 282 -3.22 31.31 -2.95
C LEU A 282 -2.46 30.32 -2.04
N VAL A 283 -3.19 29.42 -1.36
CA VAL A 283 -2.56 28.36 -0.55
C VAL A 283 -1.76 27.40 -1.44
N ALA A 284 -2.32 26.96 -2.57
CA ALA A 284 -1.64 26.07 -3.51
C ALA A 284 -0.35 26.70 -4.05
N GLU A 285 -0.43 27.95 -4.49
CA GLU A 285 0.72 28.73 -4.98
C GLU A 285 1.79 28.87 -3.89
N ALA A 286 1.41 29.26 -2.68
CA ALA A 286 2.34 29.48 -1.59
C ALA A 286 3.04 28.20 -1.12
N VAL A 287 2.33 27.06 -1.11
CA VAL A 287 2.92 25.76 -0.75
C VAL A 287 3.70 25.14 -1.91
N GLY A 288 3.33 25.47 -3.16
CA GLY A 288 3.95 24.92 -4.36
C GLY A 288 3.42 23.53 -4.75
N LEU A 289 2.23 23.16 -4.28
CA LEU A 289 1.62 21.84 -4.54
C LEU A 289 0.19 21.99 -5.07
N PRO A 290 -0.24 21.11 -5.99
CA PRO A 290 -1.62 21.11 -6.50
C PRO A 290 -2.61 20.70 -5.41
N ILE A 291 -3.87 21.14 -5.52
CA ILE A 291 -4.93 20.75 -4.58
C ILE A 291 -5.65 19.51 -5.10
N LEU A 292 -5.59 18.43 -4.34
CA LEU A 292 -6.43 17.25 -4.58
C LEU A 292 -7.85 17.48 -4.08
N GLY A 293 -8.04 18.17 -2.95
CA GLY A 293 -9.38 18.47 -2.46
C GLY A 293 -9.42 19.22 -1.13
N GLU A 294 -10.63 19.43 -0.64
CA GLU A 294 -10.89 20.22 0.55
C GLU A 294 -11.82 19.49 1.50
N ILE A 295 -11.53 19.53 2.80
CA ILE A 295 -12.34 18.96 3.86
C ILE A 295 -12.79 20.06 4.83
N PRO A 296 -14.06 20.09 5.26
CA PRO A 296 -14.50 21.06 6.26
C PRO A 296 -13.98 20.69 7.65
N THR A 297 -13.72 21.70 8.49
CA THR A 297 -13.53 21.49 9.93
C THR A 297 -14.82 21.00 10.57
N ASP A 298 -14.75 19.89 11.29
CA ASP A 298 -15.85 19.33 12.08
C ASP A 298 -15.36 19.05 13.50
N LEU A 299 -15.95 19.71 14.50
CA LEU A 299 -15.54 19.56 15.91
C LEU A 299 -15.93 18.20 16.47
N ARG A 300 -16.94 17.54 15.90
CA ARG A 300 -17.35 16.18 16.30
C ARG A 300 -16.26 15.14 16.06
N LEU A 301 -15.35 15.41 15.13
CA LEU A 301 -14.20 14.54 14.88
C LEU A 301 -13.22 14.52 16.05
N VAL A 302 -13.11 15.63 16.78
CA VAL A 302 -12.25 15.71 17.97
C VAL A 302 -12.89 14.88 19.09
N GLU A 303 -14.17 15.10 19.35
CA GLU A 303 -14.95 14.34 20.34
C GLU A 303 -14.94 12.83 20.03
N ALA A 304 -15.18 12.47 18.77
CA ALA A 304 -15.15 11.08 18.31
C ALA A 304 -13.77 10.45 18.53
N ALA A 305 -12.69 11.14 18.17
CA ALA A 305 -11.32 10.66 18.37
C ALA A 305 -11.01 10.44 19.86
N ASP A 306 -11.42 11.36 20.74
CA ASP A 306 -11.23 11.22 22.19
C ASP A 306 -12.03 10.04 22.78
N SER A 307 -13.16 9.69 22.18
CA SER A 307 -13.97 8.52 22.58
C SER A 307 -13.61 7.22 21.87
N GLY A 308 -12.63 7.24 20.96
CA GLY A 308 -12.28 6.09 20.11
C GLY A 308 -13.38 5.67 19.13
N GLU A 309 -14.23 6.61 18.70
CA GLU A 309 -15.23 6.36 17.67
C GLU A 309 -14.61 6.60 16.29
N PRO A 310 -14.58 5.60 15.39
CA PRO A 310 -14.06 5.78 14.04
C PRO A 310 -14.67 7.00 13.35
N PRO A 311 -13.85 7.87 12.72
CA PRO A 311 -14.31 9.13 12.13
C PRO A 311 -15.55 8.99 11.23
N ALA A 312 -15.70 7.86 10.53
CA ALA A 312 -16.80 7.66 9.60
C ALA A 312 -18.18 7.42 10.24
N ARG A 313 -18.26 7.02 11.53
CA ARG A 313 -19.54 6.72 12.21
C ARG A 313 -20.30 7.96 12.70
N GLY A 314 -19.58 9.03 13.05
CA GLY A 314 -20.15 10.23 13.69
C GLY A 314 -20.08 11.54 12.88
N VAL A 315 -19.47 11.53 11.69
CA VAL A 315 -19.20 12.76 10.91
C VAL A 315 -20.42 13.39 10.26
N ARG A 316 -20.38 14.72 10.12
CA ARG A 316 -21.36 15.45 9.29
C ARG A 316 -21.27 14.99 7.83
N ARG A 317 -22.44 15.01 7.16
CA ARG A 317 -22.58 14.72 5.71
C ARG A 317 -21.63 15.55 4.83
N GLY A 318 -21.22 16.74 5.25
CA GLY A 318 -20.26 17.57 4.51
C GLY A 318 -18.86 16.97 4.49
N TYR A 319 -18.34 16.57 5.66
CA TYR A 319 -17.04 15.92 5.77
C TYR A 319 -17.03 14.57 5.05
N ARG A 320 -18.04 13.72 5.30
CA ARG A 320 -18.14 12.42 4.63
C ARG A 320 -18.13 12.56 3.11
N ARG A 321 -18.91 13.50 2.53
CA ARG A 321 -18.93 13.75 1.08
C ARG A 321 -17.59 14.23 0.54
N ALA A 322 -16.86 15.05 1.30
CA ALA A 322 -15.54 15.51 0.91
C ALA A 322 -14.53 14.37 0.86
N VAL A 323 -14.48 13.53 1.90
CA VAL A 323 -13.61 12.34 1.92
C VAL A 323 -14.02 11.32 0.87
N ASP A 324 -15.33 11.12 0.65
CA ASP A 324 -15.87 10.28 -0.43
C ASP A 324 -15.34 10.67 -1.82
N ALA A 325 -15.27 11.98 -2.09
CA ALA A 325 -14.70 12.49 -3.32
C ALA A 325 -13.18 12.26 -3.40
N LEU A 326 -12.46 12.39 -2.29
CA LEU A 326 -11.02 12.07 -2.23
C LEU A 326 -10.77 10.58 -2.49
N VAL A 327 -11.55 9.68 -1.89
CA VAL A 327 -11.43 8.22 -2.13
C VAL A 327 -11.61 7.90 -3.61
N ARG A 328 -12.60 8.49 -4.28
CA ARG A 328 -12.80 8.27 -5.73
C ARG A 328 -11.58 8.70 -6.56
N ARG A 329 -10.98 9.85 -6.25
CA ARG A 329 -9.79 10.34 -6.96
C ARG A 329 -8.57 9.45 -6.70
N VAL A 330 -8.40 9.01 -5.46
CA VAL A 330 -7.33 8.09 -5.07
C VAL A 330 -7.44 6.75 -5.79
N LEU A 331 -8.65 6.23 -5.97
CA LEU A 331 -8.89 4.94 -6.63
C LEU A 331 -8.89 5.02 -8.15
N ALA A 332 -9.38 6.12 -8.75
CA ALA A 332 -9.53 6.25 -10.20
C ALA A 332 -8.21 6.18 -10.98
N ASP A 333 -7.12 6.69 -10.39
CA ASP A 333 -5.83 6.79 -11.07
C ASP A 333 -4.92 5.58 -10.74
N ALA A 334 -5.47 4.53 -10.13
CA ALA A 334 -4.80 3.24 -9.92
C ALA A 334 -5.00 2.26 -11.09
N ASP A 335 -5.89 2.61 -12.03
CA ASP A 335 -6.28 1.80 -13.20
C ASP A 335 -5.58 2.24 -14.52
N ASP A 336 -4.71 3.26 -14.47
CA ASP A 336 -3.87 3.77 -15.58
C ASP A 336 -2.39 3.36 -15.43
#